data_AF-A0A519NM85-F1
#
_entry.id   AF-A0A519NM85-F1
#
_cell.length_a   1.000
_cell.length_b   1.000
_cell.length_c   1.000
_cell.angle_alpha   90.00
_cell.angle_beta   90.00
_cell.angle_gamma   90.00
#
_symmetry.space_group_name_H-M   'P 1'
#
loop_
_entity.id
_entity.type
_entity.pdbx_description
1 polymer ?
#
loop_
_entity_poly.entity_id
_entity_poly.type
_entity_poly.pdbx_seq_one_letter_code
_entity_poly.pdbx_strand_id
1 'polypeptide(L)' 'VLTVHFLDGSAYEYFGVPKQIYVKLVNADSPGRFARRHIFTSFPYRNIAKLATA' A
#
# COMPACT_ATOMS: atom_id res chain seq x y z
N VAL A 1 5.27 3.93 -8.41
CA VAL A 1 4.29 2.95 -7.91
C VAL A 1 4.56 2.76 -6.42
N LEU A 2 3.52 2.63 -5.59
CA LEU A 2 3.69 2.38 -4.15
C LEU A 2 3.50 0.88 -3.88
N THR A 3 4.50 0.23 -3.28
CA THR A 3 4.44 -1.19 -2.92
C THR A 3 4.25 -1.34 -1.41
N VAL A 4 3.28 -2.15 -1.01
CA VAL A 4 2.96 -2.43 0.40
C VAL A 4 3.12 -3.93 0.63
N HIS A 5 4.02 -4.27 1.55
CA HIS A 5 4.21 -5.63 2.03
C HIS A 5 3.57 -5.76 3.41
N PHE A 6 2.70 -6.75 3.55
CA PHE A 6 2.06 -7.09 4.81
C PHE A 6 2.81 -8.22 5.50
N LEU A 7 2.67 -8.30 6.82
CA LEU A 7 3.32 -9.32 7.65
C LEU A 7 2.81 -10.74 7.37
N ASP A 8 1.62 -10.86 6.78
CA ASP A 8 1.03 -12.13 6.35
C ASP A 8 1.62 -12.67 5.03
N GLY A 9 2.62 -11.96 4.46
CA GLY A 9 3.24 -12.33 3.19
C GLY A 9 2.48 -11.82 1.96
N SER A 10 1.32 -11.17 2.13
CA SER A 10 0.62 -10.53 1.02
C SER A 10 1.34 -9.23 0.61
N ALA A 11 1.34 -8.93 -0.68
CA ALA A 11 1.92 -7.72 -1.22
C ALA A 11 1.01 -7.12 -2.28
N TYR A 12 0.90 -5.79 -2.25
CA TYR A 12 0.01 -5.02 -3.13
C TYR A 12 0.74 -3.81 -3.69
N GLU A 13 0.49 -3.53 -4.96
CA GLU A 13 1.01 -2.36 -5.66
C GLU A 13 -0.13 -1.41 -5.96
N TYR A 14 0.03 -0.15 -5.52
CA TYR A 14 -0.91 0.93 -5.70
C TYR A 14 -0.40 1.89 -6.79
N PHE A 15 -1.27 2.19 -7.75
CA PHE A 15 -0.99 3.07 -8.88
C PHE A 15 -1.58 4.46 -8.68
N GLY A 16 -0.93 5.46 -9.28
CA GLY A 16 -1.43 6.85 -9.24
C GLY A 16 -1.29 7.55 -7.89
N VAL A 17 -0.59 6.95 -6.91
CA VAL A 17 -0.36 7.58 -5.60
C VAL A 17 0.56 8.80 -5.76
N PRO A 18 0.10 10.03 -5.45
CA PRO A 18 0.93 11.23 -5.54
C PRO A 18 2.06 11.21 -4.52
N LYS A 19 3.19 11.85 -4.86
CA LYS A 19 4.35 11.98 -3.96
C LYS A 19 3.98 12.58 -2.59
N GLN A 20 3.04 13.53 -2.56
CA GLN A 20 2.58 14.15 -1.30
C GLN A 20 1.92 13.14 -0.36
N ILE A 21 1.14 12.18 -0.88
CA ILE A 21 0.51 11.14 -0.06
C ILE A 21 1.57 10.17 0.46
N TYR A 22 2.56 9.84 -0.36
CA TYR A 22 3.71 9.03 0.08
C TYR A 22 4.48 9.71 1.23
N VAL A 23 4.79 11.00 1.10
CA VAL A 23 5.47 11.75 2.18
C VAL A 23 4.62 11.77 3.46
N LYS A 24 3.30 11.93 3.36
CA LYS A 24 2.40 11.84 4.52
C LYS A 24 2.35 10.44 5.13
N LEU A 25 2.40 9.39 4.30
CA LEU A 25 2.43 8.01 4.76
C LEU A 25 3.70 7.71 5.58
N VAL A 26 4.87 8.15 5.11
CA VAL A 26 6.15 7.92 5.80
C VAL A 26 6.22 8.68 7.12
N ASN A 27 5.65 9.88 7.17
CA ASN A 27 5.66 10.72 8.38
C ASN A 27 4.47 10.49 9.31
N ALA A 28 3.55 9.58 9.00
CA ALA A 28 2.39 9.31 9.85
C ALA A 28 2.78 8.48 11.09
N ASP A 29 2.15 8.78 12.23
CA ASP A 29 2.33 8.03 13.49
C ASP A 29 2.11 6.51 13.32
N SER A 30 1.22 6.14 12.39
CA SER A 30 1.00 4.76 11.99
C SER A 30 0.81 4.68 10.48
N PRO A 31 1.85 4.27 9.73
CA PRO A 31 1.79 4.14 8.27
C PRO A 31 0.66 3.21 7.80
N GLY A 32 0.44 2.10 8.52
CA GLY A 32 -0.64 1.15 8.23
C GLY A 32 -2.04 1.76 8.41
N ARG A 33 -2.26 2.56 9.45
CA ARG A 33 -3.55 3.26 9.66
C ARG A 33 -3.80 4.32 8.60
N PHE A 34 -2.76 5.08 8.24
CA PHE A 34 -2.83 6.09 7.19
C PHE A 34 -3.15 5.45 5.83
N ALA A 35 -2.42 4.40 5.47
CA ALA A 35 -2.63 3.67 4.22
C ALA A 35 -4.05 3.10 4.13
N ARG A 36 -4.59 2.54 5.22
CA ARG A 36 -5.95 2.01 5.27
C ARG A 36 -7.05 3.05 5.06
N ARG A 37 -6.82 4.29 5.49
CA ARG A 37 -7.79 5.39 5.37
C ARG A 37 -7.68 6.16 4.06
N HIS A 38 -6.47 6.31 3.53
CA HIS A 38 -6.20 7.24 2.43
C HIS A 38 -5.65 6.57 1.17
N ILE A 39 -5.30 5.28 1.22
CA ILE A 39 -4.65 4.61 0.09
C ILE A 39 -5.43 3.38 -0.37
N PHE A 40 -5.72 2.46 0.54
CA PHE A 40 -6.24 1.12 0.19
C PHE A 40 -7.59 1.15 -0.53
N THR A 41 -8.43 2.14 -0.23
CA THR A 41 -9.75 2.32 -0.85
C THR A 41 -9.79 3.40 -1.93
N SER A 42 -8.74 4.21 -2.04
CA SER A 42 -8.71 5.42 -2.88
C SER A 42 -7.94 5.25 -4.18
N PHE A 43 -6.99 4.30 -4.24
CA PHE A 43 -6.16 4.09 -5.42
C PHE A 43 -6.35 2.69 -6.01
N PRO A 44 -6.33 2.57 -7.35
CA PRO A 44 -6.34 1.28 -8.02
C PRO A 44 -5.09 0.50 -7.62
N TYR A 45 -5.28 -0.78 -7.33
CA TYR A 45 -4.22 -1.64 -6.86
C TYR A 45 -4.21 -3.00 -7.56
N ARG A 46 -3.07 -3.67 -7.53
CA ARG A 46 -2.93 -5.07 -7.93
C ARG A 46 -2.28 -5.87 -6.83
N ASN A 47 -2.67 -7.14 -6.71
CA ASN A 47 -1.98 -8.07 -5.85
C ASN A 47 -0.72 -8.59 -6.58
N ILE A 48 0.41 -8.63 -5.88
CA ILE A 48 1.72 -9.01 -6.42
C ILE A 48 2.24 -10.33 -5.83
N ALA A 49 1.71 -10.76 -4.68
CA ALA A 49 2.19 -11.94 -3.96
C ALA A 49 1.23 -13.14 -3.96
N LYS A 50 0.10 -13.10 -4.69
CA LYS A 50 -0.80 -14.25 -4.90
C LYS A 50 -0.20 -15.31 -5.85
N LEU A 51 1.11 -15.50 -5.81
CA LEU A 51 1.89 -16.44 -6.61
C LEU A 51 2.71 -17.42 -5.76
N ALA A 52 2.53 -17.45 -4.43
CA ALA A 52 3.17 -18.43 -3.54
C ALA A 52 2.16 -19.34 -2.82
N THR A 53 1.17 -19.85 -3.56
CA THR A 53 0.46 -21.07 -3.16
C THR A 53 0.22 -21.86 -4.43
N ALA A 54 1.22 -22.67 -4.78
CA ALA A 54 1.13 -23.76 -5.74
C ALA A 54 0.68 -25.03 -5.01
#